data_AF-A0A8H7FTM4-F1
#
_entry.id   AF-A0A8H7FTM4-F1
#
_cell.length_a   1.000
_cell.length_b   1.000
_cell.length_c   1.000
_cell.angle_alpha   90.00
_cell.angle_beta   90.00
_cell.angle_gamma   90.00
#
_symmetry.space_group_name_H-M   'P 1'
#
loop_
_entity.id
_entity.type
_entity.pdbx_description
1 polymer ?
#
loop_
_entity_poly.entity_id
_entity_poly.type
_entity_poly.pdbx_seq_one_letter_code
_entity_poly.pdbx_strand_id
1 'polypeptide(L)'
;MAEVAAPPTPDAMEGVAAAAPEVPAVPEEPEYISETLYIQNLNEKIKIDVLKASLRGLFKSYGEVLDVVAHSNLRMRGQAFVSFADPQVAKKALKEVRGFPLYSKPMQISFARSRSDAVVKVLDADHLDEHKAKRAEHKKATRYSNPLKQKFKLKRMAAEVDGGAAAPAPKRPNVQMPDEYLPPNKILFLQNLPESVNKEQLLALFTQYPNLHEVRLIPTKKDIAFVEYMDEASASVAKDALHNYKLDGENKIKITFARK
;
A
#
# COMPACT_ATOMS: atom_id res chain seq x y z
N MET A 1 28.56 -46.92 86.31
CA MET A 1 30.01 -46.63 86.24
C MET A 1 30.62 -47.53 85.19
N ALA A 2 31.41 -46.94 84.28
CA ALA A 2 32.29 -47.57 83.24
C ALA A 2 31.58 -48.44 82.17
N GLU A 3 31.97 -48.55 80.90
CA GLU A 3 33.20 -48.23 80.18
C GLU A 3 32.94 -48.26 78.64
N VAL A 4 33.51 -47.29 77.92
CA VAL A 4 34.18 -47.32 76.59
C VAL A 4 33.65 -48.21 75.44
N ALA A 5 33.40 -47.59 74.28
CA ALA A 5 34.19 -47.78 73.03
C ALA A 5 33.50 -47.14 71.81
N ALA A 6 34.21 -46.26 71.11
CA ALA A 6 33.83 -45.72 69.81
C ALA A 6 33.90 -46.79 68.70
N PRO A 7 33.19 -46.59 67.56
CA PRO A 7 33.90 -46.60 66.28
C PRO A 7 33.32 -45.51 65.31
N PRO A 8 33.68 -45.43 64.01
CA PRO A 8 34.42 -44.31 63.44
C PRO A 8 33.59 -43.43 62.47
N THR A 9 34.07 -42.20 62.22
CA THR A 9 33.86 -41.45 60.96
C THR A 9 35.13 -41.67 60.10
N PRO A 10 35.15 -41.51 58.75
CA PRO A 10 34.47 -40.52 57.91
C PRO A 10 33.78 -41.16 56.67
N ASP A 11 32.99 -40.50 55.83
CA ASP A 11 33.44 -39.58 54.79
C ASP A 11 32.25 -39.10 53.92
N ALA A 12 32.51 -38.04 53.15
CA ALA A 12 31.82 -37.62 51.92
C ALA A 12 30.41 -36.99 52.00
N MET A 13 30.46 -35.68 52.19
CA MET A 13 29.69 -34.63 51.51
C MET A 13 29.12 -34.99 50.11
N GLU A 14 27.80 -34.90 49.96
CA GLU A 14 27.08 -34.48 48.73
C GLU A 14 25.63 -34.20 49.17
N GLY A 15 25.13 -32.98 49.13
CA GLY A 15 24.94 -32.20 47.91
C GLY A 15 23.43 -32.08 47.71
N VAL A 16 22.85 -30.97 48.18
CA VAL A 16 21.42 -30.63 48.07
C VAL A 16 21.03 -30.59 46.59
N ALA A 17 20.40 -31.66 46.09
CA ALA A 17 19.70 -31.62 44.81
C ALA A 17 18.27 -31.12 45.06
N ALA A 18 18.12 -29.80 45.07
CA ALA A 18 16.83 -29.14 44.98
C ALA A 18 16.16 -29.58 43.67
N ALA A 19 14.98 -30.17 43.78
CA ALA A 19 14.11 -30.48 42.67
C ALA A 19 13.78 -29.20 41.89
N ALA A 20 14.35 -29.06 40.69
CA ALA A 20 13.89 -28.08 39.72
C ALA A 20 12.54 -28.56 39.16
N PRO A 21 11.52 -27.69 39.08
CA PRO A 21 10.26 -28.06 38.43
C PRO A 21 10.51 -28.27 36.94
N GLU A 22 10.13 -29.44 36.43
CA GLU A 22 10.04 -29.70 34.99
C GLU A 22 9.17 -28.63 34.33
N VAL A 23 9.78 -27.85 33.46
CA VAL A 23 9.06 -26.90 32.61
C VAL A 23 8.20 -27.73 31.65
N PRO A 24 6.87 -27.53 31.59
CA PRO A 24 6.02 -28.29 30.69
C PRO A 24 6.45 -28.02 29.26
N ALA A 25 6.79 -29.09 28.53
CA ALA A 25 7.10 -29.06 27.12
C ALA A 25 5.90 -28.44 26.37
N VAL A 26 6.10 -27.23 25.87
CA VAL A 26 5.16 -26.56 24.97
C VAL A 26 5.02 -27.47 23.75
N PRO A 27 3.80 -27.86 23.35
CA PRO A 27 3.61 -28.73 22.19
C PRO A 27 4.24 -28.07 20.96
N GLU A 28 5.26 -28.72 20.38
CA GLU A 28 5.81 -28.36 19.08
C GLU A 28 4.68 -28.51 18.06
N GLU A 29 4.02 -27.41 17.72
CA GLU A 29 3.25 -27.35 16.50
C GLU A 29 4.20 -27.67 15.33
N PRO A 30 3.77 -28.46 14.32
CA PRO A 30 4.59 -28.67 13.16
C PRO A 30 4.81 -27.31 12.49
N GLU A 31 5.96 -26.69 12.76
CA GLU A 31 6.37 -25.47 12.09
C GLU A 31 6.45 -25.83 10.60
N TYR A 32 5.44 -25.47 9.82
CA TYR A 32 5.49 -25.58 8.38
C TYR A 32 6.56 -24.61 7.88
N ILE A 33 7.80 -25.10 7.77
CA ILE A 33 8.93 -24.34 7.29
C ILE A 33 8.84 -24.32 5.77
N SER A 34 8.70 -23.11 5.22
CA SER A 34 8.78 -22.87 3.78
C SER A 34 9.99 -21.99 3.47
N GLU A 35 10.56 -22.22 2.29
CA GLU A 35 11.63 -21.42 1.69
C GLU A 35 11.13 -20.00 1.32
N THR A 36 9.81 -19.84 1.18
CA THR A 36 9.18 -18.56 0.84
C THR A 36 8.51 -17.92 2.06
N LEU A 37 8.87 -16.68 2.35
CA LEU A 37 8.25 -15.86 3.38
C LEU A 37 7.15 -14.99 2.79
N TYR A 38 6.04 -14.89 3.51
CA TYR A 38 4.94 -13.98 3.24
C TYR A 38 5.00 -12.80 4.22
N ILE A 39 5.02 -11.59 3.67
CA ILE A 39 5.17 -10.35 4.42
C ILE A 39 3.90 -9.51 4.25
N GLN A 40 3.36 -9.04 5.37
CA GLN A 40 2.19 -8.19 5.49
C GLN A 40 2.53 -6.86 6.18
N ASN A 41 1.55 -5.95 6.16
CA ASN A 41 1.61 -4.63 6.79
C ASN A 41 2.67 -3.67 6.20
N LEU A 42 3.06 -3.86 4.95
CA LEU A 42 3.99 -2.95 4.26
C LEU A 42 3.33 -1.61 3.94
N ASN A 43 4.15 -0.58 3.75
CA ASN A 43 3.69 0.75 3.37
C ASN A 43 3.29 0.79 1.88
N GLU A 44 2.00 1.02 1.61
CA GLU A 44 1.43 1.00 0.26
C GLU A 44 1.76 2.24 -0.57
N LYS A 45 2.24 3.33 0.06
CA LYS A 45 2.56 4.59 -0.63
C LYS A 45 3.89 4.51 -1.41
N ILE A 46 4.71 3.52 -1.09
CA ILE A 46 6.04 3.35 -1.70
C ILE A 46 5.90 2.69 -3.07
N LYS A 47 6.70 3.17 -4.04
CA LYS A 47 6.77 2.57 -5.38
C LYS A 47 7.25 1.12 -5.29
N ILE A 48 6.62 0.22 -6.05
CA ILE A 48 6.85 -1.22 -5.97
C ILE A 48 8.31 -1.59 -6.19
N ASP A 49 8.98 -0.96 -7.16
CA ASP A 49 10.37 -1.30 -7.49
C ASP A 49 11.33 -0.92 -6.36
N VAL A 50 11.09 0.22 -5.71
CA VAL A 50 11.83 0.67 -4.52
C VAL A 50 11.57 -0.26 -3.34
N LEU A 51 10.32 -0.68 -3.15
CA LEU A 51 9.94 -1.63 -2.11
C LEU A 51 10.62 -2.99 -2.31
N LYS A 52 10.62 -3.52 -3.54
CA LYS A 52 11.30 -4.78 -3.89
C LYS A 52 12.81 -4.70 -3.66
N ALA A 53 13.44 -3.61 -4.11
CA ALA A 53 14.87 -3.39 -3.90
C ALA A 53 15.22 -3.34 -2.42
N SER A 54 14.39 -2.69 -1.61
CA SER A 54 14.61 -2.54 -0.16
C SER A 54 14.42 -3.85 0.59
N LEU A 55 13.37 -4.62 0.25
CA LEU A 55 13.18 -5.96 0.80
C LEU A 55 14.34 -6.87 0.41
N ARG A 56 14.76 -6.86 -0.86
CA ARG A 56 15.91 -7.65 -1.32
C ARG A 56 17.19 -7.26 -0.57
N GLY A 57 17.43 -5.96 -0.38
CA GLY A 57 18.58 -5.46 0.38
C GLY A 57 18.58 -5.88 1.85
N LEU A 58 17.42 -5.80 2.52
CA LEU A 58 17.27 -6.20 3.92
C LEU A 58 17.52 -7.70 4.10
N PHE A 59 16.88 -8.53 3.27
CA PHE A 59 16.94 -9.98 3.39
C PHE A 59 18.24 -10.60 2.87
N LYS A 60 19.03 -9.87 2.06
CA LYS A 60 20.33 -10.33 1.56
C LYS A 60 21.35 -10.63 2.67
N SER A 61 21.22 -9.98 3.84
CA SER A 61 22.09 -10.24 4.99
C SER A 61 21.92 -11.64 5.60
N TYR A 62 20.77 -12.28 5.38
CA TYR A 62 20.44 -13.60 5.91
C TYR A 62 20.87 -14.72 4.97
N GLY A 63 20.75 -14.49 3.66
CA GLY A 63 21.18 -15.44 2.63
C GLY A 63 20.74 -14.99 1.23
N GLU A 64 20.90 -15.89 0.27
CA GLU A 64 20.61 -15.61 -1.13
C GLU A 64 19.09 -15.53 -1.37
N VAL A 65 18.66 -14.35 -1.84
CA VAL A 65 17.25 -14.09 -2.22
C VAL A 65 17.07 -14.38 -3.70
N LEU A 66 16.28 -15.41 -4.01
CA LEU A 66 15.96 -15.83 -5.37
C LEU A 66 15.04 -14.82 -6.08
N ASP A 67 13.92 -14.47 -5.43
CA ASP A 67 12.93 -13.57 -5.99
C ASP A 67 12.15 -12.80 -4.92
N VAL A 68 11.66 -11.61 -5.29
CA VAL A 68 10.80 -10.76 -4.46
C VAL A 68 9.56 -10.35 -5.27
N VAL A 69 8.41 -10.91 -4.90
CA VAL A 69 7.13 -10.67 -5.56
C VAL A 69 6.29 -9.70 -4.73
N ALA A 70 6.00 -8.53 -5.29
CA ALA A 70 5.11 -7.54 -4.71
C ALA A 70 4.26 -6.87 -5.80
N HIS A 71 3.02 -6.52 -5.48
CA HIS A 71 2.08 -5.88 -6.41
C HIS A 71 1.26 -4.78 -5.72
N SER A 72 0.85 -3.74 -6.46
CA SER A 72 0.00 -2.65 -5.96
C SER A 72 -1.50 -2.89 -6.10
N ASN A 73 -1.90 -4.02 -6.67
CA ASN A 73 -3.33 -4.34 -6.86
C ASN A 73 -4.05 -4.38 -5.51
N LEU A 74 -5.33 -3.99 -5.48
CA LEU A 74 -6.11 -3.89 -4.23
C LEU A 74 -6.04 -5.15 -3.34
N ARG A 75 -5.93 -6.34 -3.95
CA ARG A 75 -5.81 -7.62 -3.22
C ARG A 75 -4.41 -7.86 -2.63
N MET A 76 -3.37 -7.32 -3.25
CA MET A 76 -1.96 -7.62 -2.97
C MET A 76 -1.16 -6.43 -2.43
N ARG A 77 -1.72 -5.23 -2.42
CA ARG A 77 -1.06 -4.04 -1.88
C ARG A 77 -0.74 -4.26 -0.40
N GLY A 78 0.39 -3.73 0.04
CA GLY A 78 0.89 -3.91 1.40
C GLY A 78 1.38 -5.34 1.72
N GLN A 79 1.49 -6.19 0.70
CA GLN A 79 1.93 -7.58 0.84
C GLN A 79 3.07 -7.89 -0.13
N ALA A 80 3.97 -8.77 0.30
CA ALA A 80 5.07 -9.27 -0.52
C ALA A 80 5.38 -10.73 -0.22
N PHE A 81 6.03 -11.40 -1.17
CA PHE A 81 6.65 -12.70 -0.97
C PHE A 81 8.14 -12.59 -1.24
N VAL A 82 8.95 -13.17 -0.36
CA VAL A 82 10.41 -13.23 -0.48
C VAL A 82 10.81 -14.69 -0.47
N SER A 83 11.52 -15.11 -1.52
CA SER A 83 11.91 -16.49 -1.73
C SER A 83 13.42 -16.67 -1.50
N PHE A 84 13.78 -17.61 -0.64
CA PHE A 84 15.17 -17.99 -0.39
C PHE A 84 15.52 -19.31 -1.08
N ALA A 85 16.81 -19.57 -1.24
CA ALA A 85 17.31 -20.89 -1.63
C ALA A 85 17.07 -21.94 -0.53
N ASP A 86 17.33 -21.57 0.73
CA ASP A 86 17.27 -22.48 1.87
C ASP A 86 16.10 -22.22 2.83
N PRO A 87 15.40 -23.27 3.29
CA PRO A 87 14.31 -23.15 4.28
C PRO A 87 14.81 -22.69 5.65
N GLN A 88 16.04 -23.05 6.03
CA GLN A 88 16.61 -22.67 7.33
C GLN A 88 16.92 -21.17 7.40
N VAL A 89 17.40 -20.60 6.29
CA VAL A 89 17.62 -19.14 6.16
C VAL A 89 16.30 -18.39 6.32
N ALA A 90 15.23 -18.88 5.68
CA ALA A 90 13.90 -18.31 5.82
C ALA A 90 13.41 -18.33 7.28
N LYS A 91 13.62 -19.44 8.00
CA LYS A 91 13.30 -19.56 9.44
C LYS A 91 14.08 -18.57 10.30
N LYS A 92 15.38 -18.38 10.03
CA LYS A 92 16.21 -17.39 10.73
C LYS A 92 15.71 -15.96 10.47
N ALA A 93 15.52 -15.61 9.20
CA ALA A 93 15.04 -14.29 8.79
C ALA A 93 13.65 -13.97 9.37
N LEU A 94 12.76 -14.96 9.46
CA LEU A 94 11.45 -14.80 10.09
C LEU A 94 11.56 -14.46 11.58
N LYS A 95 12.49 -15.07 12.32
CA LYS A 95 12.65 -14.79 13.76
C LYS A 95 13.23 -13.39 14.01
N GLU A 96 14.22 -12.98 13.23
CA GLU A 96 14.95 -11.73 13.47
C GLU A 96 14.26 -10.48 12.89
N VAL A 97 13.64 -10.59 11.71
CA VAL A 97 13.08 -9.43 10.98
C VAL A 97 11.60 -9.20 11.30
N ARG A 98 10.96 -10.10 12.06
CA ARG A 98 9.55 -9.95 12.43
C ARG A 98 9.36 -8.72 13.31
N GLY A 99 8.46 -7.83 12.87
CA GLY A 99 8.22 -6.56 13.55
C GLY A 99 9.19 -5.44 13.16
N PHE A 100 10.16 -5.69 12.28
CA PHE A 100 11.09 -4.67 11.83
C PHE A 100 10.34 -3.49 11.19
N PRO A 101 10.57 -2.25 11.65
CA PRO A 101 9.90 -1.08 11.09
C PRO A 101 10.50 -0.72 9.73
N LEU A 102 9.73 -0.94 8.65
CA LEU A 102 10.11 -0.55 7.30
C LEU A 102 9.17 0.55 6.79
N TYR A 103 9.73 1.71 6.44
CA TYR A 103 8.97 2.90 6.02
C TYR A 103 7.85 3.28 7.00
N SER A 104 8.21 3.33 8.29
CA SER A 104 7.32 3.71 9.40
C SER A 104 6.19 2.73 9.70
N LYS A 105 6.21 1.51 9.16
CA LYS A 105 5.27 0.44 9.52
C LYS A 105 6.02 -0.84 9.94
N PRO A 106 5.65 -1.47 11.06
CA PRO A 106 6.24 -2.74 11.48
C PRO A 106 5.78 -3.85 10.54
N MET A 107 6.71 -4.55 9.90
CA MET A 107 6.36 -5.65 9.01
C MET A 107 5.97 -6.91 9.77
N GLN A 108 4.97 -7.62 9.26
CA GLN A 108 4.53 -8.90 9.79
C GLN A 108 4.97 -10.01 8.85
N ILE A 109 5.62 -11.04 9.37
CA ILE A 109 6.22 -12.11 8.56
C ILE A 109 5.64 -13.46 8.98
N SER A 110 5.32 -14.29 8.00
CA SER A 110 4.85 -15.67 8.17
C SER A 110 5.41 -16.56 7.05
N PHE A 111 5.40 -17.87 7.22
CA PHE A 111 5.70 -18.78 6.12
C PHE A 111 4.59 -18.72 5.07
N ALA A 112 4.97 -18.77 3.79
CA ALA A 112 4.01 -18.82 2.69
C ALA A 112 3.32 -20.19 2.67
N ARG A 113 2.03 -20.22 2.32
CA ARG A 113 1.23 -21.46 2.25
C ARG A 113 1.58 -22.37 1.07
N SER A 114 2.26 -21.82 0.06
CA SER A 114 2.57 -22.49 -1.20
C SER A 114 3.94 -22.01 -1.64
N ARG A 115 4.73 -22.93 -2.19
CA ARG A 115 6.07 -22.65 -2.71
C ARG A 115 6.00 -21.64 -3.86
N SER A 116 7.02 -20.81 -3.95
CA SER A 116 7.15 -19.85 -5.05
C SER A 116 7.71 -20.49 -6.31
N ASP A 117 7.33 -19.95 -7.46
CA ASP A 117 7.76 -20.45 -8.77
C ASP A 117 9.30 -20.41 -8.92
N ALA A 118 9.97 -19.46 -8.27
CA ALA A 118 11.43 -19.36 -8.24
C ALA A 118 12.09 -20.53 -7.49
N VAL A 119 11.51 -20.95 -6.36
CA VAL A 119 12.02 -22.10 -5.58
C VAL A 119 11.78 -23.40 -6.34
N VAL A 120 10.58 -23.58 -6.92
CA VAL A 120 10.25 -24.75 -7.74
C VAL A 120 11.18 -24.83 -8.95
N LYS A 121 11.51 -23.70 -9.59
CA LYS A 121 12.46 -23.67 -10.72
C LYS A 121 13.85 -24.19 -10.35
N VAL A 122 14.31 -23.95 -9.12
CA VAL A 122 15.64 -24.39 -8.67
C VAL A 122 15.63 -25.85 -8.23
N LEU A 123 14.59 -26.29 -7.53
CA LEU A 123 14.49 -27.66 -6.98
C LEU A 123 14.01 -28.68 -8.02
N ASP A 124 12.96 -28.33 -8.77
CA ASP A 124 12.22 -29.24 -9.65
C ASP A 124 11.90 -28.51 -10.97
N ALA A 125 12.94 -28.27 -11.78
CA ALA A 125 12.80 -27.57 -13.05
C ALA A 125 11.79 -28.24 -13.99
N ASP A 126 11.67 -29.57 -13.94
CA ASP A 126 10.77 -30.36 -14.79
C ASP A 126 9.28 -30.18 -14.43
N HIS A 127 8.96 -29.87 -13.16
CA HIS A 127 7.58 -29.69 -12.68
C HIS A 127 7.14 -28.21 -12.63
N LEU A 128 7.98 -27.29 -13.12
CA LEU A 128 7.72 -25.86 -13.11
C LEU A 128 6.45 -25.51 -13.90
N ASP A 129 6.28 -26.10 -15.09
CA ASP A 129 5.16 -25.79 -15.97
C ASP A 129 3.83 -26.30 -15.41
N GLU A 130 3.83 -27.47 -14.77
CA GLU A 130 2.65 -27.96 -14.04
C GLU A 130 2.30 -27.07 -12.84
N HIS A 131 3.30 -26.63 -12.08
CA HIS A 131 3.10 -25.73 -10.94
C HIS A 131 2.50 -24.40 -11.38
N LYS A 132 3.01 -23.83 -12.48
CA LYS A 132 2.44 -22.64 -13.12
C LYS A 132 1.01 -22.86 -13.59
N ALA A 133 0.71 -24.01 -14.22
CA ALA A 133 -0.62 -24.35 -14.70
C ALA A 133 -1.63 -24.46 -13.53
N LYS A 134 -1.29 -25.22 -12.48
CA LYS A 134 -2.10 -25.35 -11.25
C LYS A 134 -2.37 -23.99 -10.60
N ARG A 135 -1.35 -23.13 -10.53
CA ARG A 135 -1.50 -21.76 -9.99
C ARG A 135 -2.39 -20.89 -10.87
N ALA A 136 -2.28 -20.99 -12.19
CA ALA A 136 -3.10 -20.26 -13.14
C ALA A 136 -4.57 -20.69 -13.07
N GLU A 137 -4.82 -21.99 -12.94
CA GLU A 137 -6.15 -22.56 -12.76
C GLU A 137 -6.76 -22.13 -11.42
N HIS A 138 -6.03 -22.25 -10.31
CA HIS A 138 -6.47 -21.77 -9.00
C HIS A 138 -6.76 -20.25 -9.03
N LYS A 139 -5.93 -19.46 -9.72
CA LYS A 139 -6.18 -18.03 -9.96
C LYS A 139 -7.44 -17.81 -10.80
N LYS A 140 -7.74 -18.67 -11.78
CA LYS A 140 -8.97 -18.61 -12.60
C LYS A 140 -10.20 -18.95 -11.76
N ALA A 141 -10.16 -20.03 -10.97
CA ALA A 141 -11.24 -20.41 -10.07
C ALA A 141 -11.55 -19.31 -9.03
N THR A 142 -10.51 -18.81 -8.36
CA THR A 142 -10.66 -17.76 -7.32
C THR A 142 -10.94 -16.36 -7.87
N ARG A 143 -10.78 -16.12 -9.18
CA ARG A 143 -11.17 -14.86 -9.81
C ARG A 143 -12.69 -14.65 -9.81
N TYR A 144 -13.46 -15.73 -9.86
CA TYR A 144 -14.93 -15.68 -9.93
C TYR A 144 -15.58 -15.80 -8.54
N SER A 145 -14.97 -16.51 -7.60
CA SER A 145 -15.50 -16.68 -6.23
C SER A 145 -15.12 -15.55 -5.27
N ASN A 146 -14.40 -14.51 -5.71
CA ASN A 146 -13.95 -13.45 -4.80
C ASN A 146 -15.16 -12.65 -4.27
N PRO A 147 -15.45 -12.67 -2.95
CA PRO A 147 -16.64 -12.04 -2.37
C PRO A 147 -16.69 -10.52 -2.60
N LEU A 148 -15.54 -9.86 -2.74
CA LEU A 148 -15.49 -8.43 -3.10
C LEU A 148 -16.06 -8.20 -4.51
N LYS A 149 -15.64 -8.99 -5.50
CA LYS A 149 -16.17 -8.90 -6.87
C LYS A 149 -17.65 -9.27 -6.92
N GLN A 150 -18.08 -10.24 -6.12
CA GLN A 150 -19.49 -10.62 -6.04
C GLN A 150 -20.34 -9.49 -5.46
N LYS A 151 -19.87 -8.80 -4.41
CA LYS A 151 -20.50 -7.58 -3.89
C LYS A 151 -20.57 -6.46 -4.93
N PHE A 152 -19.50 -6.23 -5.71
CA PHE A 152 -19.53 -5.24 -6.80
C PHE A 152 -20.51 -5.64 -7.92
N LYS A 153 -20.57 -6.93 -8.27
CA LYS A 153 -21.50 -7.45 -9.28
C LYS A 153 -22.96 -7.34 -8.81
N LEU A 154 -23.24 -7.72 -7.56
CA LEU A 154 -24.56 -7.58 -6.94
C LEU A 154 -24.99 -6.12 -6.85
N LYS A 155 -24.08 -5.21 -6.48
CA LYS A 155 -24.37 -3.76 -6.47
C LYS A 155 -24.68 -3.22 -7.87
N ARG A 156 -23.96 -3.69 -8.89
CA ARG A 156 -24.24 -3.30 -10.29
C ARG A 156 -25.57 -3.85 -10.78
N MET A 157 -25.86 -5.10 -10.47
CA MET A 157 -27.10 -5.78 -10.88
C MET A 157 -28.32 -5.20 -10.16
N ALA A 158 -28.20 -4.82 -8.89
CA ALA A 158 -29.23 -4.10 -8.15
C ALA A 158 -29.51 -2.71 -8.74
N ALA A 159 -28.48 -2.00 -9.23
CA ALA A 159 -28.66 -0.72 -9.92
C ALA A 159 -29.30 -0.85 -11.33
N GLU A 160 -29.20 -2.04 -11.95
CA GLU A 160 -29.76 -2.33 -13.27
C GLU A 160 -31.25 -2.74 -13.18
N VAL A 161 -31.66 -3.35 -12.06
CA VAL A 161 -33.05 -3.76 -11.79
C VAL A 161 -33.95 -2.60 -11.35
N ASP A 162 -33.38 -1.52 -10.80
CA ASP A 162 -34.11 -0.30 -10.37
C ASP A 162 -34.43 0.68 -11.52
N GLY A 163 -34.41 0.22 -12.77
CA GLY A 163 -34.97 0.98 -13.91
C GLY A 163 -34.14 2.16 -14.42
N GLY A 164 -32.85 2.26 -14.09
CA GLY A 164 -31.92 3.20 -14.72
C GLY A 164 -31.24 2.59 -15.94
N ALA A 165 -31.71 2.90 -17.16
CA ALA A 165 -31.02 2.53 -18.39
C ALA A 165 -29.59 3.14 -18.41
N ALA A 166 -28.57 2.32 -18.13
CA ALA A 166 -27.17 2.74 -18.17
C ALA A 166 -26.54 2.40 -19.52
N ALA A 167 -26.36 3.42 -20.35
CA ALA A 167 -25.52 3.41 -21.55
C ALA A 167 -24.07 2.97 -21.23
N PRO A 168 -23.30 2.46 -22.21
CA PRO A 168 -21.94 1.95 -21.98
C PRO A 168 -21.00 3.04 -21.44
N ALA A 169 -20.46 2.82 -20.24
CA ALA A 169 -19.60 3.77 -19.54
C ALA A 169 -18.25 3.99 -20.27
N PRO A 170 -17.83 5.24 -20.50
CA PRO A 170 -16.45 5.54 -20.84
C PRO A 170 -15.58 5.65 -19.57
N LYS A 171 -14.37 5.08 -19.70
CA LYS A 171 -13.11 5.28 -18.95
C LYS A 171 -13.13 6.10 -17.64
N ARG A 172 -12.69 5.43 -16.56
CA ARG A 172 -12.24 5.90 -15.23
C ARG A 172 -13.34 6.52 -14.35
N PRO A 173 -13.47 6.12 -13.07
CA PRO A 173 -14.30 6.86 -12.14
C PRO A 173 -13.62 8.21 -11.93
N ASN A 174 -14.13 9.22 -12.62
CA ASN A 174 -13.91 10.59 -12.24
C ASN A 174 -14.54 10.73 -10.86
N VAL A 175 -13.70 10.59 -9.81
CA VAL A 175 -14.06 11.03 -8.47
C VAL A 175 -14.19 12.55 -8.60
N GLN A 176 -15.38 12.98 -8.99
CA GLN A 176 -15.79 14.36 -8.88
C GLN A 176 -15.98 14.56 -7.37
N MET A 177 -14.86 14.73 -6.65
CA MET A 177 -14.92 15.43 -5.37
C MET A 177 -15.64 16.75 -5.70
N PRO A 178 -16.77 17.06 -5.04
CA PRO A 178 -17.46 18.31 -5.29
C PRO A 178 -16.42 19.42 -5.18
N ASP A 179 -16.33 20.28 -6.20
CA ASP A 179 -15.22 21.26 -6.30
C ASP A 179 -15.16 22.21 -5.08
N GLU A 180 -16.22 22.22 -4.28
CA GLU A 180 -16.37 22.89 -3.00
C GLU A 180 -15.46 22.36 -1.87
N TYR A 181 -14.97 21.12 -1.97
CA TYR A 181 -14.07 20.49 -0.97
C TYR A 181 -12.63 20.33 -1.43
N LEU A 182 -12.23 21.00 -2.52
CA LEU A 182 -10.84 20.97 -2.95
C LEU A 182 -9.98 21.68 -1.89
N PRO A 183 -8.90 21.04 -1.40
CA PRO A 183 -7.99 21.67 -0.47
C PRO A 183 -7.48 23.00 -1.02
N PRO A 184 -7.30 24.03 -0.17
CA PRO A 184 -6.70 25.29 -0.58
C PRO A 184 -5.41 25.05 -1.37
N ASN A 185 -5.28 25.75 -2.48
CA ASN A 185 -4.12 25.66 -3.37
C ASN A 185 -3.80 27.06 -3.90
N LYS A 186 -2.52 27.34 -4.08
CA LYS A 186 -2.03 28.59 -4.69
C LYS A 186 -2.41 28.72 -6.18
N ILE A 187 -2.81 27.62 -6.83
CA ILE A 187 -3.28 27.61 -8.21
C ILE A 187 -4.81 27.52 -8.24
N LEU A 188 -5.43 28.45 -8.94
CA LEU A 188 -6.85 28.49 -9.27
C LEU A 188 -7.10 27.94 -10.67
N PHE A 189 -8.18 27.18 -10.78
CA PHE A 189 -8.70 26.61 -12.00
C PHE A 189 -9.98 27.35 -12.39
N LEU A 190 -9.94 28.04 -13.53
CA LEU A 190 -11.07 28.75 -14.10
C LEU A 190 -11.73 27.87 -15.14
N GLN A 191 -13.05 27.75 -15.03
CA GLN A 191 -13.92 27.03 -15.96
C GLN A 191 -15.00 27.97 -16.46
N ASN A 192 -15.59 27.64 -17.61
CA ASN A 192 -16.68 28.39 -18.22
C ASN A 192 -16.26 29.81 -18.64
N LEU A 193 -15.04 29.94 -19.17
CA LEU A 193 -14.55 31.19 -19.75
C LEU A 193 -15.18 31.41 -21.14
N PRO A 194 -15.65 32.64 -21.45
CA PRO A 194 -16.07 33.00 -22.81
C PRO A 194 -14.91 32.92 -23.80
N GLU A 195 -15.18 32.56 -25.05
CA GLU A 195 -14.16 32.50 -26.10
C GLU A 195 -13.55 33.88 -26.46
N SER A 196 -14.27 34.96 -26.11
CA SER A 196 -13.83 36.35 -26.27
C SER A 196 -12.77 36.79 -25.25
N VAL A 197 -12.56 36.02 -24.17
CA VAL A 197 -11.70 36.43 -23.06
C VAL A 197 -10.23 36.12 -23.32
N ASN A 198 -9.41 37.16 -23.28
CA ASN A 198 -7.96 37.08 -23.51
C ASN A 198 -7.15 37.06 -22.21
N LYS A 199 -5.87 36.66 -22.32
CA LYS A 199 -4.91 36.67 -21.20
C LYS A 199 -4.84 37.99 -20.47
N GLU A 200 -4.84 39.09 -21.19
CA GLU A 200 -4.69 40.44 -20.65
C GLU A 200 -5.89 40.84 -19.77
N GLN A 201 -7.10 40.45 -20.16
CA GLN A 201 -8.32 40.70 -19.38
C GLN A 201 -8.30 39.90 -18.06
N LEU A 202 -7.92 38.62 -18.12
CA LEU A 202 -7.74 37.81 -16.91
C LEU A 202 -6.63 38.37 -16.03
N LEU A 203 -5.52 38.83 -16.61
CA LEU A 203 -4.43 39.44 -15.85
C LEU A 203 -4.89 40.72 -15.14
N ALA A 204 -5.66 41.58 -15.80
CA ALA A 204 -6.23 42.79 -15.21
C ALA A 204 -7.22 42.49 -14.07
N LEU A 205 -8.03 41.44 -14.19
CA LEU A 205 -8.98 41.00 -13.16
C LEU A 205 -8.27 40.44 -11.92
N PHE A 206 -7.27 39.59 -12.13
CA PHE A 206 -6.58 38.91 -11.03
C PHE A 206 -5.45 39.74 -10.40
N THR A 207 -4.95 40.79 -11.09
CA THR A 207 -4.00 41.77 -10.51
C THR A 207 -4.60 42.60 -9.36
N GLN A 208 -5.93 42.68 -9.26
CA GLN A 208 -6.61 43.38 -8.17
C GLN A 208 -6.35 42.72 -6.80
N TYR A 209 -5.92 41.46 -6.81
CA TYR A 209 -5.53 40.73 -5.61
C TYR A 209 -4.00 40.64 -5.55
N PRO A 210 -3.40 40.83 -4.36
CA PRO A 210 -1.95 40.82 -4.21
C PRO A 210 -1.38 39.42 -4.51
N ASN A 211 -0.07 39.38 -4.78
CA ASN A 211 0.71 38.14 -4.95
C ASN A 211 0.35 37.30 -6.19
N LEU A 212 -0.14 37.93 -7.27
CA LEU A 212 -0.31 37.24 -8.56
C LEU A 212 1.06 36.78 -9.10
N HIS A 213 1.18 35.50 -9.43
CA HIS A 213 2.41 34.92 -9.99
C HIS A 213 2.32 34.76 -11.51
N GLU A 214 1.35 33.98 -11.99
CA GLU A 214 1.21 33.71 -13.42
C GLU A 214 -0.25 33.44 -13.83
N VAL A 215 -0.63 33.89 -15.03
CA VAL A 215 -1.89 33.50 -15.70
C VAL A 215 -1.56 32.68 -16.94
N ARG A 216 -2.05 31.43 -16.97
CA ARG A 216 -1.83 30.47 -18.07
C ARG A 216 -3.16 30.08 -18.71
N LEU A 217 -3.34 30.46 -19.98
CA LEU A 217 -4.42 29.93 -20.80
C LEU A 217 -3.98 28.68 -21.55
N ILE A 218 -4.92 27.75 -21.75
CA ILE A 218 -4.68 26.54 -22.50
C ILE A 218 -5.19 26.73 -23.94
N PRO A 219 -4.31 26.75 -24.96
CA PRO A 219 -4.74 26.99 -26.34
C PRO A 219 -5.59 25.85 -26.91
N THR A 220 -5.54 24.64 -26.33
CA THR A 220 -6.39 23.51 -26.74
C THR A 220 -7.83 23.63 -26.23
N LYS A 221 -8.10 24.50 -25.25
CA LYS A 221 -9.40 24.65 -24.58
C LYS A 221 -9.57 26.08 -24.08
N LYS A 222 -10.25 26.91 -24.87
CA LYS A 222 -10.47 28.35 -24.59
C LYS A 222 -11.44 28.61 -23.43
N ASP A 223 -12.16 27.59 -22.99
CA ASP A 223 -13.10 27.63 -21.86
C ASP A 223 -12.41 27.52 -20.48
N ILE A 224 -11.09 27.31 -20.46
CA ILE A 224 -10.33 26.95 -19.27
C ILE A 224 -9.04 27.78 -19.15
N ALA A 225 -8.73 28.23 -17.92
CA ALA A 225 -7.46 28.86 -17.60
C ALA A 225 -6.97 28.47 -16.19
N PHE A 226 -5.67 28.66 -15.96
CA PHE A 226 -5.04 28.49 -14.66
C PHE A 226 -4.44 29.83 -14.22
N VAL A 227 -4.64 30.18 -12.95
CA VAL A 227 -4.03 31.35 -12.32
C VAL A 227 -3.26 30.90 -11.09
N GLU A 228 -1.96 31.18 -11.05
CA GLU A 228 -1.10 30.90 -9.91
C GLU A 228 -0.84 32.19 -9.12
N TYR A 229 -1.06 32.10 -7.81
CA TYR A 229 -0.61 33.08 -6.83
C TYR A 229 0.65 32.57 -6.11
N MET A 230 1.39 33.47 -5.47
CA MET A 230 2.51 33.08 -4.62
C MET A 230 2.03 32.38 -3.34
N ASP A 231 0.85 32.76 -2.85
CA ASP A 231 0.29 32.29 -1.58
C ASP A 231 -1.13 31.74 -1.74
N GLU A 232 -1.45 30.73 -0.93
CA GLU A 232 -2.76 30.07 -0.91
C GLU A 232 -3.85 30.96 -0.29
N ALA A 233 -3.48 31.84 0.66
CA ALA A 233 -4.43 32.79 1.24
C ALA A 233 -4.89 33.81 0.19
N SER A 234 -3.97 34.36 -0.62
CA SER A 234 -4.30 35.27 -1.72
C SER A 234 -5.16 34.60 -2.79
N ALA A 235 -4.86 33.35 -3.15
CA ALA A 235 -5.68 32.56 -4.07
C ALA A 235 -7.10 32.33 -3.52
N SER A 236 -7.26 32.10 -2.22
CA SER A 236 -8.56 31.89 -1.59
C SER A 236 -9.43 33.14 -1.67
N VAL A 237 -8.87 34.31 -1.35
CA VAL A 237 -9.57 35.60 -1.45
C VAL A 237 -9.98 35.90 -2.89
N ALA A 238 -9.07 35.70 -3.85
CA ALA A 238 -9.37 35.91 -5.26
C ALA A 238 -10.46 34.96 -5.78
N LYS A 239 -10.41 33.68 -5.37
CA LYS A 239 -11.44 32.70 -5.69
C LYS A 239 -12.79 33.16 -5.16
N ASP A 240 -12.91 33.43 -3.87
CA ASP A 240 -14.21 33.71 -3.25
C ASP A 240 -14.83 35.02 -3.77
N ALA A 241 -14.00 36.00 -4.14
CA ALA A 241 -14.46 37.26 -4.70
C ALA A 241 -14.83 37.19 -6.20
N LEU A 242 -14.13 36.37 -6.99
CA LEU A 242 -14.36 36.25 -8.44
C LEU A 242 -15.19 35.01 -8.84
N HIS A 243 -15.54 34.14 -7.89
CA HIS A 243 -16.37 32.98 -8.16
C HIS A 243 -17.78 33.42 -8.60
N ASN A 244 -18.27 32.90 -9.72
CA ASN A 244 -19.52 33.31 -10.37
C ASN A 244 -19.53 34.75 -10.90
N TYR A 245 -18.36 35.37 -11.06
CA TYR A 245 -18.25 36.67 -11.73
C TYR A 245 -18.68 36.56 -13.20
N LYS A 246 -19.30 37.62 -13.73
CA LYS A 246 -19.78 37.67 -15.11
C LYS A 246 -18.85 38.57 -15.92
N LEU A 247 -17.92 37.99 -16.69
CA LEU A 247 -17.00 38.78 -17.51
C LEU A 247 -17.71 39.48 -18.67
N ASP A 248 -18.69 38.82 -19.31
CA ASP A 248 -19.38 39.32 -20.51
C ASP A 248 -20.89 39.54 -20.26
N GLY A 249 -21.28 39.67 -18.98
CA GLY A 249 -22.69 39.80 -18.55
C GLY A 249 -23.55 38.53 -18.65
N GLU A 250 -23.25 37.65 -19.61
CA GLU A 250 -24.01 36.44 -19.92
C GLU A 250 -23.46 35.20 -19.22
N ASN A 251 -22.15 34.95 -19.32
CA ASN A 251 -21.50 33.76 -18.78
C ASN A 251 -20.85 34.01 -17.41
N LYS A 252 -21.24 33.18 -16.42
CA LYS A 252 -20.60 33.16 -15.10
C LYS A 252 -19.36 32.28 -15.13
N ILE A 253 -18.22 32.83 -14.74
CA ILE A 253 -16.99 32.03 -14.59
C ILE A 253 -17.03 31.23 -13.30
N LYS A 254 -16.61 29.96 -13.37
CA LYS A 254 -16.50 29.09 -12.21
C LYS A 254 -15.02 28.97 -11.82
N ILE A 255 -14.68 29.46 -10.64
CA ILE A 255 -13.31 29.42 -10.11
C ILE A 255 -13.22 28.40 -8.98
N THR A 256 -12.32 27.43 -9.10
CA THR A 256 -12.11 26.39 -8.09
C THR A 256 -10.62 26.26 -7.79
N PHE A 257 -10.22 25.67 -6.67
CA PHE A 257 -8.81 25.33 -6.48
C PHE A 257 -8.38 24.28 -7.53
N ALA A 258 -7.13 24.37 -8.00
CA ALA A 258 -6.58 23.35 -8.87
C ALA A 258 -6.37 22.05 -8.09
N ARG A 259 -6.68 20.91 -8.72
CA ARG A 259 -6.42 19.59 -8.12
C ARG A 259 -4.91 19.34 -8.05
N LYS A 260 -4.45 18.84 -6.92
CA LYS A 260 -3.05 18.45 -6.68
C LYS A 260 -2.70 17.14 -7.39
#